data_AF-A0A1C3YM88-F1
#
_entry.id   AF-A0A1C3YM88-F1
#
_cell.length_a   1.000
_cell.length_b   1.000
_cell.length_c   1.000
_cell.angle_alpha   90.00
_cell.angle_beta   90.00
_cell.angle_gamma   90.00
#
_symmetry.space_group_name_H-M   'P 1'
#
loop_
_entity.id
_entity.type
_entity.pdbx_description
1 polymer ?
#
loop_
_entity_poly.entity_id
_entity_poly.type
_entity_poly.pdbx_seq_one_letter_code
_entity_poly.pdbx_strand_id
1 'polypeptide(L)'
;MTASTLHHITIELLGSSTNVRELTDNEAKAFESYVSRDKTEGFRVLTLTPTTDKACGPRINGFGTSFHGVNATVDGYVNQETQICGVASLSEIFRRKDFTILPETFGYGEVHKWDISQYRKQVPNLRGIAFSPRVRFENANERDTALTQMHVQDVWDFNDALEDVAEMELPCLIWRVGEEPAEKTTQFVCLLEPDKIFRPHHWRAARRALHGDAIKLEVTFKPSKDVPWSVSWEASHLTFASSDHLRGVDLKRRLPLLLKRPEDNSRSHKFCPFSYPKYEGTGDDLKRRTVVFHCHLNLHSESLRVFAINHLSSPKISPSTMEADPRASSKQAIFNELLIGQGLWSLQKQGVNVELPSFDIFDGIPVDVRDACLKHVFENDKERVRRYFGKLHLGLGLVSGPPGTGKSHLASIVVILMCLNKSIKHVYVAAASNGATDNIVERIDGMAQTIIGTLLGSDVKHLMLLRGYSLGIEVENCTMALLNIPFKEDAIWNPSPWKFSRSLCWWTLRVLGSKRVPRLSADDNIELWNLQQRLNALIEPSSTPNDPELLKSRQLLKLAKGFESPVAYKSIVTK
;
A
#
# COMPACT_ATOMS: atom_id res chain seq x y z
N MET A 1 -26.18 -14.30 26.38
CA MET A 1 -25.91 -15.61 25.75
C MET A 1 -26.03 -15.42 24.25
N THR A 2 -24.90 -15.51 23.57
CA THR A 2 -24.71 -15.24 22.14
C THR A 2 -25.16 -16.45 21.33
N ALA A 3 -26.32 -16.35 20.71
CA ALA A 3 -26.70 -17.28 19.65
C ALA A 3 -25.81 -16.99 18.44
N SER A 4 -24.94 -17.95 18.14
CA SER A 4 -24.28 -18.09 16.85
C SER A 4 -25.33 -17.99 15.75
N THR A 5 -25.34 -16.91 14.98
CA THR A 5 -26.05 -16.81 13.70
C THR A 5 -25.30 -17.62 12.65
N LEU A 6 -25.19 -18.93 12.90
CA LEU A 6 -25.08 -19.90 11.81
C LEU A 6 -26.45 -19.88 11.14
N HIS A 7 -26.53 -19.22 10.00
CA HIS A 7 -27.75 -19.10 9.22
C HIS A 7 -28.06 -20.47 8.58
N HIS A 8 -28.71 -21.34 9.34
CA HIS A 8 -29.21 -22.62 8.87
C HIS A 8 -30.55 -22.43 8.16
N ILE A 9 -30.59 -22.72 6.87
CA ILE A 9 -31.86 -23.02 6.19
C ILE A 9 -32.07 -24.54 6.34
N THR A 10 -33.05 -24.94 7.15
CA THR A 10 -33.48 -26.33 7.24
C THR A 10 -34.74 -26.48 6.39
N ILE A 11 -34.62 -27.16 5.24
CA ILE A 11 -35.76 -27.52 4.40
C ILE A 11 -36.17 -28.94 4.81
N GLU A 12 -37.23 -29.06 5.61
CA GLU A 12 -37.83 -30.35 5.93
C GLU A 12 -38.83 -30.73 4.83
N LEU A 13 -38.47 -31.73 4.04
CA LEU A 13 -39.36 -32.34 3.06
C LEU A 13 -39.93 -33.62 3.66
N LEU A 14 -41.15 -33.52 4.18
CA LEU A 14 -41.87 -34.66 4.75
C LEU A 14 -42.33 -35.59 3.62
N GLY A 15 -41.98 -36.87 3.71
CA GLY A 15 -42.40 -37.88 2.74
C GLY A 15 -41.52 -37.96 1.49
N SER A 16 -40.21 -37.73 1.61
CA SER A 16 -39.27 -37.97 0.52
C SER A 16 -38.07 -38.81 0.97
N SER A 17 -37.62 -39.73 0.11
CA SER A 17 -36.33 -40.39 0.27
C SER A 17 -35.23 -39.53 -0.37
N THR A 18 -34.11 -39.41 0.34
CA THR A 18 -32.94 -38.65 -0.10
C THR A 18 -31.90 -39.61 -0.69
N ASN A 19 -31.46 -39.34 -1.91
CA ASN A 19 -30.29 -39.99 -2.50
C ASN A 19 -29.27 -38.92 -2.90
N VAL A 20 -28.06 -39.04 -2.36
CA VAL A 20 -26.94 -38.17 -2.70
C VAL A 20 -25.97 -39.00 -3.52
N ARG A 21 -25.68 -38.57 -4.75
CA ARG A 21 -24.68 -39.22 -5.61
C ARG A 21 -23.69 -38.21 -6.19
N GLU A 22 -22.54 -38.71 -6.63
CA GLU A 22 -21.57 -37.92 -7.38
C GLU A 22 -22.10 -37.62 -8.79
N LEU A 23 -21.56 -36.57 -9.42
CA LEU A 23 -21.80 -36.29 -10.82
C LEU A 23 -21.23 -37.45 -11.66
N THR A 24 -21.96 -37.87 -12.68
CA THR A 24 -21.41 -38.77 -13.70
C THR A 24 -20.42 -38.02 -14.59
N ASP A 25 -19.49 -38.72 -15.23
CA ASP A 25 -18.49 -38.12 -16.13
C ASP A 25 -19.11 -37.24 -17.23
N ASN A 26 -20.31 -37.61 -17.69
CA ASN A 26 -21.06 -36.84 -18.69
C ASN A 26 -21.66 -35.55 -18.11
N GLU A 27 -22.17 -35.59 -16.87
CA GLU A 27 -22.69 -34.40 -16.17
C GLU A 27 -21.55 -33.46 -15.75
N ALA A 28 -20.41 -34.00 -15.31
CA ALA A 28 -19.21 -33.24 -15.02
C ALA A 28 -18.70 -32.51 -16.27
N LYS A 29 -18.59 -33.20 -17.42
CA LYS A 29 -18.24 -32.58 -18.70
C LYS A 29 -19.23 -31.51 -19.16
N ALA A 30 -20.52 -31.69 -18.91
CA ALA A 30 -21.51 -30.66 -19.24
C ALA A 30 -21.40 -29.43 -18.32
N PHE A 31 -20.97 -29.61 -17.08
CA PHE A 31 -20.72 -28.55 -16.10
C PHE A 31 -19.37 -27.83 -16.28
N GLU A 32 -18.39 -28.48 -16.91
CA GLU A 32 -17.07 -27.90 -17.23
C GLU A 32 -17.17 -26.63 -18.09
N SER A 33 -18.26 -26.42 -18.83
CA SER A 33 -18.51 -25.19 -19.60
C SER A 33 -18.87 -23.98 -18.74
N TYR A 34 -19.25 -24.20 -17.47
CA TYR A 34 -19.67 -23.16 -16.53
C TYR A 34 -18.69 -23.01 -15.34
N VAL A 35 -17.89 -24.03 -15.02
CA VAL A 35 -16.95 -24.01 -13.89
C VAL A 35 -15.67 -24.80 -14.22
N SER A 36 -14.50 -24.32 -13.80
CA SER A 36 -13.21 -24.99 -14.00
C SER A 36 -13.18 -26.41 -13.42
N ARG A 37 -12.56 -27.35 -14.15
CA ARG A 37 -12.48 -28.79 -13.87
C ARG A 37 -12.16 -29.16 -12.41
N ASP A 38 -11.18 -28.49 -11.80
CA ASP A 38 -10.75 -28.72 -10.41
C ASP A 38 -11.83 -28.44 -9.34
N LYS A 39 -12.92 -27.74 -9.70
CA LYS A 39 -14.04 -27.47 -8.79
C LYS A 39 -15.16 -28.50 -8.90
N THR A 40 -15.22 -29.30 -9.98
CA THR A 40 -16.34 -30.23 -10.25
C THR A 40 -16.40 -31.40 -9.26
N GLU A 41 -15.27 -31.81 -8.68
CA GLU A 41 -15.17 -32.91 -7.70
C GLU A 41 -15.91 -32.65 -6.38
N GLY A 42 -16.16 -31.38 -6.04
CA GLY A 42 -16.87 -30.98 -4.82
C GLY A 42 -18.39 -31.00 -4.93
N PHE A 43 -18.95 -31.21 -6.13
CA PHE A 43 -20.39 -31.17 -6.35
C PHE A 43 -21.02 -32.55 -6.16
N ARG A 44 -22.25 -32.57 -5.63
CA ARG A 44 -23.06 -33.77 -5.42
C ARG A 44 -24.47 -33.50 -5.96
N VAL A 45 -25.07 -34.50 -6.60
CA VAL A 45 -26.46 -34.48 -7.05
C VAL A 45 -27.33 -34.99 -5.91
N LEU A 46 -28.19 -34.13 -5.39
CA LEU A 46 -29.23 -34.50 -4.44
C LEU A 46 -30.52 -34.81 -5.21
N THR A 47 -30.95 -36.07 -5.18
CA THR A 47 -32.24 -36.49 -5.74
C THR A 47 -33.24 -36.69 -4.61
N LEU A 48 -34.39 -36.04 -4.72
CA LEU A 48 -35.48 -36.12 -3.77
C LEU A 48 -36.63 -36.87 -4.42
N THR A 49 -36.94 -38.07 -3.91
CA THR A 49 -38.02 -38.91 -4.46
C THR A 49 -39.21 -38.88 -3.51
N PRO A 50 -40.40 -38.44 -3.94
CA PRO A 50 -41.60 -38.46 -3.10
C PRO A 50 -42.00 -39.91 -2.78
N THR A 51 -42.27 -40.23 -1.52
CA THR A 51 -42.98 -41.47 -1.17
C THR A 51 -44.48 -41.27 -1.37
N THR A 52 -45.12 -42.24 -2.02
CA THR A 52 -46.41 -42.09 -2.71
C THR A 52 -47.64 -41.84 -1.83
N ASP A 53 -47.51 -41.79 -0.49
CA ASP A 53 -48.68 -41.77 0.41
C ASP A 53 -48.89 -40.48 1.22
N LYS A 54 -48.13 -39.41 1.00
CA LYS A 54 -48.43 -38.09 1.58
C LYS A 54 -48.17 -36.96 0.60
N ALA A 55 -49.09 -35.98 0.55
CA ALA A 55 -48.90 -34.75 -0.20
C ALA A 55 -47.62 -34.05 0.29
N CYS A 56 -46.66 -33.91 -0.62
CA CYS A 56 -45.37 -33.27 -0.36
C CYS A 56 -45.60 -31.77 -0.15
N GLY A 57 -45.74 -31.36 1.10
CA GLY A 57 -45.79 -29.95 1.49
C GLY A 57 -44.41 -29.53 2.00
N PRO A 58 -43.65 -28.68 1.30
CA PRO A 58 -42.41 -28.16 1.84
C PRO A 58 -42.74 -27.30 3.07
N ARG A 59 -42.15 -27.64 4.22
CA ARG A 59 -42.24 -26.81 5.42
C ARG A 59 -40.89 -26.16 5.66
N ILE A 60 -40.83 -24.85 5.42
CA ILE A 60 -39.63 -24.05 5.70
C ILE A 60 -39.70 -23.63 7.16
N ASN A 61 -38.76 -24.11 7.97
CA ASN A 61 -38.53 -23.61 9.32
C ASN A 61 -37.18 -22.88 9.34
N GLY A 62 -37.21 -21.56 9.38
CA GLY A 62 -36.01 -20.72 9.53
C GLY A 62 -36.08 -19.39 8.78
N PHE A 63 -35.43 -18.36 9.34
CA PHE A 63 -35.25 -17.07 8.69
C PHE A 63 -34.00 -17.09 7.80
N GLY A 64 -34.19 -16.85 6.50
CA GLY A 64 -33.12 -16.56 5.55
C GLY A 64 -33.41 -15.25 4.83
N THR A 65 -32.50 -14.29 4.89
CA THR A 65 -32.60 -13.04 4.11
C THR A 65 -32.15 -13.29 2.67
N SER A 66 -33.10 -13.60 1.80
CA SER A 66 -32.95 -13.46 0.34
C SER A 66 -34.07 -12.60 -0.27
N PHE A 67 -34.73 -11.76 0.52
CA PHE A 67 -35.84 -10.91 0.08
C PHE A 67 -35.51 -9.43 0.24
N HIS A 68 -35.61 -8.68 -0.86
CA HIS A 68 -35.43 -7.23 -0.87
C HIS A 68 -36.76 -6.53 -0.56
N GLY A 69 -36.87 -5.81 0.56
CA GLY A 69 -38.10 -5.08 0.94
C GLY A 69 -38.24 -4.80 2.45
N VAL A 70 -39.23 -3.98 2.84
CA VAL A 70 -39.63 -3.80 4.25
C VAL A 70 -40.43 -5.01 4.74
N ASN A 71 -40.61 -5.19 6.05
CA ASN A 71 -41.31 -6.35 6.62
C ASN A 71 -42.65 -6.67 5.95
N ALA A 72 -43.45 -5.66 5.61
CA ALA A 72 -44.72 -5.85 4.90
C ALA A 72 -44.54 -6.40 3.47
N THR A 73 -43.46 -6.02 2.80
CA THR A 73 -43.10 -6.52 1.47
C THR A 73 -42.60 -7.97 1.55
N VAL A 74 -41.78 -8.28 2.55
CA VAL A 74 -41.29 -9.64 2.81
C VAL A 74 -42.44 -10.56 3.22
N ASP A 75 -43.33 -10.11 4.10
CA ASP A 75 -44.58 -10.80 4.43
C ASP A 75 -45.43 -11.01 3.19
N GLY A 76 -45.49 -10.02 2.29
CA GLY A 76 -46.09 -10.14 0.97
C GLY A 76 -45.51 -11.30 0.16
N TYR A 77 -44.18 -11.41 0.06
CA TYR A 77 -43.53 -12.49 -0.70
C TYR A 77 -43.73 -13.86 -0.06
N VAL A 78 -43.60 -13.95 1.27
CA VAL A 78 -43.58 -15.21 2.01
C VAL A 78 -44.98 -15.75 2.27
N ASN A 79 -45.92 -14.88 2.62
CA ASN A 79 -47.24 -15.28 3.14
C ASN A 79 -48.39 -14.91 2.20
N GLN A 80 -48.19 -14.00 1.24
CA GLN A 80 -49.28 -13.44 0.42
C GLN A 80 -49.10 -13.69 -1.09
N GLU A 81 -48.17 -14.57 -1.49
CA GLU A 81 -47.89 -14.91 -2.90
C GLU A 81 -47.53 -13.71 -3.79
N THR A 82 -47.08 -12.60 -3.18
CA THR A 82 -46.65 -11.43 -3.93
C THR A 82 -45.44 -11.78 -4.78
N GLN A 83 -45.45 -11.36 -6.04
CA GLN A 83 -44.33 -11.59 -6.95
C GLN A 83 -43.06 -10.87 -6.48
N ILE A 84 -41.97 -11.61 -6.38
CA ILE A 84 -40.66 -11.06 -6.03
C ILE A 84 -40.15 -10.27 -7.23
N CYS A 85 -39.91 -8.97 -7.02
CA CYS A 85 -39.52 -8.03 -8.08
C CYS A 85 -40.48 -7.99 -9.29
N GLY A 86 -41.75 -8.37 -9.10
CA GLY A 86 -42.75 -8.43 -10.18
C GLY A 86 -42.51 -9.53 -11.22
N VAL A 87 -41.67 -10.52 -10.91
CA VAL A 87 -41.28 -11.58 -11.86
C VAL A 87 -41.97 -12.91 -11.57
N ALA A 88 -41.87 -13.40 -10.34
CA ALA A 88 -42.45 -14.69 -9.94
C ALA A 88 -42.72 -14.74 -8.43
N SER A 89 -43.75 -15.46 -8.01
CA SER A 89 -44.00 -15.72 -6.58
C SER A 89 -43.09 -16.84 -6.05
N LEU A 90 -42.97 -16.94 -4.72
CA LEU A 90 -42.22 -18.02 -4.08
C LEU A 90 -42.77 -19.41 -4.44
N SER A 91 -44.09 -19.57 -4.53
CA SER A 91 -44.67 -20.84 -4.95
C SER A 91 -44.39 -21.15 -6.41
N GLU A 92 -44.36 -20.16 -7.30
CA GLU A 92 -43.95 -20.35 -8.69
C GLU A 92 -42.49 -20.78 -8.80
N ILE A 93 -41.60 -20.22 -7.97
CA ILE A 93 -40.19 -20.63 -7.92
C ILE A 93 -40.06 -22.07 -7.42
N PHE A 94 -40.78 -22.46 -6.37
CA PHE A 94 -40.72 -23.82 -5.82
C PHE A 94 -41.43 -24.89 -6.69
N ARG A 95 -42.35 -24.48 -7.57
CA ARG A 95 -42.98 -25.38 -8.55
C ARG A 95 -42.11 -25.62 -9.78
N ARG A 96 -41.04 -24.84 -9.98
CA ARG A 96 -40.10 -25.08 -11.08
C ARG A 96 -39.31 -26.36 -10.81
N LYS A 97 -39.10 -27.14 -11.88
CA LYS A 97 -38.26 -28.34 -11.84
C LYS A 97 -36.81 -28.02 -11.51
N ASP A 98 -36.33 -26.84 -11.91
CA ASP A 98 -34.98 -26.35 -11.66
C ASP A 98 -35.03 -24.90 -11.16
N PHE A 99 -34.38 -24.62 -10.04
CA PHE A 99 -34.07 -23.25 -9.58
C PHE A 99 -32.72 -23.22 -8.88
N THR A 100 -32.02 -22.09 -8.96
CA THR A 100 -30.70 -21.89 -8.35
C THR A 100 -30.78 -20.73 -7.36
N ILE A 101 -30.35 -20.97 -6.12
CA ILE A 101 -30.17 -19.92 -5.11
C ILE A 101 -28.67 -19.65 -5.02
N LEU A 102 -28.26 -18.40 -5.23
CA LEU A 102 -26.89 -17.94 -5.07
C LEU A 102 -26.79 -17.10 -3.77
N PRO A 103 -26.33 -17.68 -2.66
CA PRO A 103 -25.87 -16.89 -1.52
C PRO A 103 -24.41 -16.48 -1.78
N GLU A 104 -24.18 -15.31 -2.35
CA GLU A 104 -22.83 -14.73 -2.40
C GLU A 104 -22.46 -14.23 -1.00
N THR A 105 -21.76 -15.06 -0.23
CA THR A 105 -21.03 -14.60 0.94
C THR A 105 -19.55 -14.90 0.73
N PHE A 106 -18.69 -13.91 0.97
CA PHE A 106 -17.24 -14.04 0.80
C PHE A 106 -16.59 -15.04 1.78
N GLY A 107 -17.37 -15.71 2.65
CA GLY A 107 -16.92 -16.80 3.52
C GLY A 107 -16.07 -16.40 4.73
N TYR A 108 -15.58 -15.17 4.81
CA TYR A 108 -14.72 -14.70 5.91
C TYR A 108 -15.43 -14.46 7.25
N GLY A 109 -16.77 -14.52 7.27
CA GLY A 109 -17.61 -14.35 8.46
C GLY A 109 -17.88 -12.89 8.83
N GLU A 110 -18.30 -12.67 10.08
CA GLU A 110 -18.64 -11.34 10.64
C GLU A 110 -17.60 -10.83 11.66
N VAL A 111 -16.59 -11.65 11.96
CA VAL A 111 -15.56 -11.33 12.95
C VAL A 111 -14.28 -10.97 12.23
N HIS A 112 -13.96 -9.68 12.21
CA HIS A 112 -12.80 -9.13 11.49
C HIS A 112 -11.60 -8.82 12.41
N LYS A 113 -11.55 -9.39 13.61
CA LYS A 113 -10.45 -9.17 14.58
C LYS A 113 -9.13 -9.77 14.08
N TRP A 114 -8.01 -9.19 14.51
CA TRP A 114 -6.69 -9.73 14.22
C TRP A 114 -6.45 -11.06 14.95
N ASP A 115 -6.50 -12.17 14.22
CA ASP A 115 -6.19 -13.51 14.71
C ASP A 115 -5.45 -14.33 13.64
N ILE A 116 -4.14 -14.50 13.84
CA ILE A 116 -3.28 -15.24 12.91
C ILE A 116 -3.71 -16.71 12.79
N SER A 117 -4.21 -17.32 13.88
CA SER A 117 -4.65 -18.72 13.86
C SER A 117 -5.91 -18.89 13.03
N GLN A 118 -6.82 -17.93 13.12
CA GLN A 118 -8.01 -17.87 12.26
C GLN A 118 -7.61 -17.65 10.80
N TYR A 119 -6.73 -16.69 10.53
CA TYR A 119 -6.27 -16.40 9.16
C TYR A 119 -5.53 -17.57 8.53
N ARG A 120 -4.74 -18.33 9.29
CA ARG A 120 -4.09 -19.57 8.82
C ARG A 120 -5.09 -20.61 8.32
N LYS A 121 -6.32 -20.62 8.83
CA LYS A 121 -7.41 -21.50 8.35
C LYS A 121 -8.21 -20.86 7.22
N GLN A 122 -8.51 -19.57 7.33
CA GLN A 122 -9.40 -18.87 6.39
C GLN A 122 -8.71 -18.55 5.07
N VAL A 123 -7.50 -17.99 5.12
CA VAL A 123 -6.83 -17.46 3.93
C VAL A 123 -6.56 -18.56 2.91
N PRO A 124 -5.97 -19.73 3.24
CA PRO A 124 -5.75 -20.77 2.23
C PRO A 124 -7.05 -21.35 1.63
N ASN A 125 -8.12 -21.45 2.42
CA ASN A 125 -9.35 -22.14 2.03
C ASN A 125 -10.38 -21.24 1.32
N LEU A 126 -10.42 -19.96 1.70
CA LEU A 126 -11.42 -19.00 1.21
C LEU A 126 -10.82 -18.05 0.17
N ARG A 127 -9.49 -18.04 0.01
CA ARG A 127 -8.83 -17.28 -1.05
C ARG A 127 -9.36 -17.77 -2.39
N GLY A 128 -9.96 -16.85 -3.13
CA GLY A 128 -10.62 -17.13 -4.39
C GLY A 128 -10.84 -15.86 -5.18
N ILE A 129 -12.10 -15.61 -5.55
CA ILE A 129 -12.48 -14.48 -6.42
C ILE A 129 -12.27 -13.17 -5.67
N ALA A 130 -11.52 -12.25 -6.28
CA ALA A 130 -11.32 -10.92 -5.74
C ALA A 130 -12.65 -10.15 -5.68
N PHE A 131 -12.78 -9.24 -4.70
CA PHE A 131 -13.87 -8.28 -4.69
C PHE A 131 -13.94 -7.55 -6.03
N SER A 132 -15.12 -7.56 -6.65
CA SER A 132 -15.33 -6.84 -7.90
C SER A 132 -15.06 -5.34 -7.69
N PRO A 133 -14.42 -4.66 -8.66
CA PRO A 133 -14.28 -3.21 -8.65
C PRO A 133 -15.65 -2.52 -8.50
N ARG A 134 -15.90 -1.87 -7.36
CA ARG A 134 -17.15 -1.15 -7.06
C ARG A 134 -16.85 0.24 -6.49
N VAL A 135 -17.87 1.11 -6.45
CA VAL A 135 -17.85 2.44 -5.78
C VAL A 135 -18.51 2.43 -4.40
N ARG A 136 -19.10 1.29 -4.01
CA ARG A 136 -19.86 1.10 -2.77
C ARG A 136 -19.90 -0.37 -2.39
N PHE A 137 -20.20 -0.63 -1.13
CA PHE A 137 -20.44 -1.94 -0.55
C PHE A 137 -21.95 -2.14 -0.31
N GLU A 138 -22.38 -3.40 -0.22
CA GLU A 138 -23.75 -3.82 0.07
C GLU A 138 -24.10 -3.63 1.54
N ASN A 139 -23.12 -3.76 2.45
CA ASN A 139 -23.28 -3.53 3.88
C ASN A 139 -21.93 -3.33 4.57
N ALA A 140 -21.96 -3.05 5.88
CA ALA A 140 -20.77 -2.90 6.70
C ALA A 140 -19.88 -4.16 6.72
N ASN A 141 -20.48 -5.35 6.75
CA ASN A 141 -19.71 -6.59 6.80
C ASN A 141 -18.90 -6.83 5.51
N GLU A 142 -19.49 -6.56 4.34
CA GLU A 142 -18.78 -6.65 3.06
C GLU A 142 -17.62 -5.65 3.00
N ARG A 143 -17.87 -4.40 3.42
CA ARG A 143 -16.81 -3.38 3.53
C ARG A 143 -15.68 -3.86 4.43
N ASP A 144 -16.00 -4.30 5.64
CA ASP A 144 -14.99 -4.69 6.63
C ASP A 144 -14.20 -5.90 6.18
N THR A 145 -14.87 -6.86 5.52
CA THR A 145 -14.20 -8.00 4.88
C THR A 145 -13.21 -7.50 3.85
N ALA A 146 -13.63 -6.63 2.92
CA ALA A 146 -12.78 -6.12 1.86
C ALA A 146 -11.58 -5.33 2.41
N LEU A 147 -11.81 -4.43 3.37
CA LEU A 147 -10.76 -3.62 3.98
C LEU A 147 -9.80 -4.47 4.83
N THR A 148 -10.33 -5.40 5.63
CA THR A 148 -9.51 -6.27 6.50
C THR A 148 -8.66 -7.21 5.67
N GLN A 149 -9.27 -7.93 4.72
CA GLN A 149 -8.55 -8.91 3.90
C GLN A 149 -7.49 -8.26 3.01
N MET A 150 -7.68 -7.00 2.60
CA MET A 150 -6.64 -6.23 1.91
C MET A 150 -5.36 -6.06 2.74
N HIS A 151 -5.48 -5.90 4.06
CA HIS A 151 -4.33 -5.78 4.97
C HIS A 151 -3.80 -7.13 5.45
N VAL A 152 -4.66 -8.12 5.58
CA VAL A 152 -4.29 -9.42 6.15
C VAL A 152 -3.61 -10.33 5.14
N GLN A 153 -4.15 -10.50 3.93
CA GLN A 153 -3.73 -11.61 3.05
C GLN A 153 -2.27 -11.51 2.60
N ASP A 154 -1.82 -10.33 2.15
CA ASP A 154 -0.44 -10.13 1.67
C ASP A 154 0.57 -10.21 2.82
N VAL A 155 0.19 -9.74 4.02
CA VAL A 155 1.03 -9.82 5.23
C VAL A 155 1.12 -11.25 5.74
N TRP A 156 0.01 -11.98 5.67
CA TRP A 156 -0.03 -13.39 6.06
C TRP A 156 0.84 -14.24 5.13
N ASP A 157 0.69 -14.12 3.80
CA ASP A 157 1.54 -14.83 2.83
C ASP A 157 3.02 -14.55 3.05
N PHE A 158 3.32 -13.29 3.36
CA PHE A 158 4.66 -12.82 3.62
C PHE A 158 5.25 -13.40 4.91
N ASN A 159 4.46 -13.43 5.99
CA ASN A 159 4.87 -14.03 7.26
C ASN A 159 5.04 -15.54 7.15
N ASP A 160 4.08 -16.23 6.53
CA ASP A 160 4.09 -17.68 6.30
C ASP A 160 5.33 -18.11 5.52
N ALA A 161 5.65 -17.41 4.43
CA ALA A 161 6.87 -17.67 3.65
C ALA A 161 8.18 -17.39 4.42
N LEU A 162 8.16 -16.50 5.43
CA LEU A 162 9.34 -16.26 6.28
C LEU A 162 9.46 -17.27 7.42
N GLU A 163 8.34 -17.79 7.93
CA GLU A 163 8.31 -18.94 8.84
C GLU A 163 8.95 -20.15 8.14
N ASP A 164 8.58 -20.43 6.89
CA ASP A 164 9.22 -21.48 6.07
C ASP A 164 10.74 -21.25 5.91
N VAL A 165 11.16 -20.02 5.59
CA VAL A 165 12.59 -19.68 5.45
C VAL A 165 13.36 -19.88 6.74
N ALA A 166 12.74 -19.62 7.90
CA ALA A 166 13.35 -19.82 9.21
C ALA A 166 13.54 -21.30 9.58
N GLU A 167 12.93 -22.23 8.84
CA GLU A 167 13.17 -23.67 8.99
C GLU A 167 14.25 -24.19 8.02
N MET A 168 14.67 -23.37 7.05
CA MET A 168 15.64 -23.77 6.02
C MET A 168 17.10 -23.64 6.49
N GLU A 169 17.90 -24.62 6.10
CA GLU A 169 19.35 -24.58 6.23
C GLU A 169 19.97 -23.99 4.97
N LEU A 170 20.55 -22.79 5.10
CA LEU A 170 21.09 -22.02 3.99
C LEU A 170 22.62 -22.03 4.02
N PRO A 171 23.30 -22.29 2.87
CA PRO A 171 24.72 -22.07 2.79
C PRO A 171 25.02 -20.57 2.74
N CYS A 172 26.12 -20.16 3.36
CA CYS A 172 26.59 -18.79 3.30
C CYS A 172 28.11 -18.69 3.13
N LEU A 173 28.54 -17.58 2.54
CA LEU A 173 29.92 -17.12 2.47
C LEU A 173 30.08 -15.87 3.32
N ILE A 174 31.22 -15.74 4.00
CA ILE A 174 31.50 -14.61 4.89
C ILE A 174 32.79 -13.94 4.48
N TRP A 175 32.80 -12.62 4.43
CA TRP A 175 34.03 -11.84 4.34
C TRP A 175 34.10 -10.75 5.39
N ARG A 176 35.34 -10.33 5.65
CA ARG A 176 35.67 -9.31 6.64
C ARG A 176 35.48 -7.92 6.05
N VAL A 177 35.00 -7.00 6.87
CA VAL A 177 35.05 -5.57 6.55
C VAL A 177 36.37 -5.03 7.10
N GLY A 178 37.29 -4.66 6.19
CA GLY A 178 38.64 -4.21 6.52
C GLY A 178 39.71 -5.32 6.43
N GLU A 179 40.95 -4.98 6.77
CA GLU A 179 42.12 -5.87 6.62
C GLU A 179 42.49 -6.66 7.88
N GLU A 180 41.85 -6.35 9.01
CA GLU A 180 42.16 -6.99 10.29
C GLU A 180 41.89 -8.50 10.29
N PRO A 181 42.66 -9.32 11.02
CA PRO A 181 42.37 -10.73 11.26
C PRO A 181 40.94 -10.96 11.75
N ALA A 182 40.34 -12.10 11.39
CA ALA A 182 38.94 -12.41 11.70
C ALA A 182 38.61 -12.26 13.19
N GLU A 183 39.56 -12.55 14.07
CA GLU A 183 39.45 -12.45 15.53
C GLU A 183 39.24 -11.01 16.02
N LYS A 184 39.79 -10.03 15.30
CA LYS A 184 39.68 -8.60 15.63
C LYS A 184 38.59 -7.89 14.84
N THR A 185 38.20 -8.46 13.70
CA THR A 185 37.12 -7.91 12.86
C THR A 185 35.79 -7.84 13.63
N THR A 186 35.17 -6.66 13.63
CA THR A 186 33.88 -6.40 14.29
C THR A 186 32.68 -6.45 13.34
N GLN A 187 32.92 -6.37 12.03
CA GLN A 187 31.88 -6.35 11.01
C GLN A 187 32.21 -7.31 9.87
N PHE A 188 31.21 -8.06 9.44
CA PHE A 188 31.34 -9.05 8.38
C PHE A 188 30.20 -8.89 7.40
N VAL A 189 30.46 -9.16 6.12
CA VAL A 189 29.36 -9.35 5.17
C VAL A 189 29.11 -10.84 5.04
N CYS A 190 27.85 -11.21 5.24
CA CYS A 190 27.33 -12.56 5.04
C CYS A 190 26.53 -12.56 3.74
N LEU A 191 26.93 -13.41 2.80
CA LEU A 191 26.13 -13.72 1.62
C LEU A 191 25.43 -15.04 1.81
N LEU A 192 24.12 -15.00 2.01
CA LEU A 192 23.31 -16.22 1.94
C LEU A 192 23.21 -16.65 0.47
N GLU A 193 23.37 -17.94 0.22
CA GLU A 193 23.27 -18.57 -1.09
C GLU A 193 22.05 -19.52 -1.17
N PRO A 194 20.80 -19.01 -1.08
CA PRO A 194 19.61 -19.87 -1.10
C PRO A 194 19.26 -20.40 -2.50
N ASP A 195 20.17 -20.32 -3.46
CA ASP A 195 19.93 -20.75 -4.83
C ASP A 195 19.53 -22.23 -4.87
N LYS A 196 18.47 -22.55 -5.63
CA LYS A 196 17.78 -23.86 -5.68
C LYS A 196 17.03 -24.28 -4.40
N ILE A 197 17.21 -23.61 -3.26
CA ILE A 197 16.43 -23.85 -2.03
C ILE A 197 15.17 -22.99 -2.04
N PHE A 198 15.32 -21.71 -2.36
CA PHE A 198 14.22 -20.77 -2.36
C PHE A 198 13.31 -20.94 -3.58
N ARG A 199 12.01 -21.01 -3.30
CA ARG A 199 10.93 -20.83 -4.28
C ARG A 199 10.71 -19.33 -4.53
N PRO A 200 9.97 -18.94 -5.59
CA PRO A 200 9.72 -17.54 -5.89
C PRO A 200 9.12 -16.72 -4.73
N HIS A 201 8.24 -17.31 -3.92
CA HIS A 201 7.66 -16.63 -2.76
C HIS A 201 8.68 -16.43 -1.62
N HIS A 202 9.57 -17.38 -1.35
CA HIS A 202 10.67 -17.21 -0.40
C HIS A 202 11.59 -16.05 -0.81
N TRP A 203 11.94 -15.97 -2.10
CA TRP A 203 12.73 -14.86 -2.64
C TRP A 203 12.05 -13.50 -2.45
N ARG A 204 10.76 -13.43 -2.78
CA ARG A 204 9.96 -12.20 -2.60
C ARG A 204 9.91 -11.80 -1.14
N ALA A 205 9.71 -12.76 -0.24
CA ALA A 205 9.60 -12.51 1.19
C ALA A 205 10.94 -12.07 1.80
N ALA A 206 12.02 -12.85 1.61
CA ALA A 206 13.31 -12.50 2.14
C ALA A 206 13.81 -11.12 1.65
N ARG A 207 13.65 -10.81 0.35
CA ARG A 207 14.04 -9.48 -0.17
C ARG A 207 13.23 -8.35 0.44
N ARG A 208 11.90 -8.51 0.54
CA ARG A 208 11.04 -7.48 1.14
C ARG A 208 11.40 -7.24 2.61
N ALA A 209 11.72 -8.29 3.37
CA ALA A 209 12.24 -8.17 4.73
C ALA A 209 13.54 -7.33 4.79
N LEU A 210 14.48 -7.57 3.87
CA LEU A 210 15.74 -6.81 3.76
C LEU A 210 15.54 -5.36 3.30
N HIS A 211 14.41 -5.03 2.67
CA HIS A 211 14.09 -3.66 2.30
C HIS A 211 13.50 -2.82 3.46
N GLY A 212 13.47 -3.37 4.68
CA GLY A 212 13.11 -2.65 5.89
C GLY A 212 11.80 -3.09 6.55
N ASP A 213 11.13 -4.13 6.02
CA ASP A 213 9.89 -4.64 6.61
C ASP A 213 10.13 -5.50 7.86
N ALA A 214 11.35 -6.04 8.03
CA ALA A 214 11.74 -6.74 9.25
C ALA A 214 12.28 -5.76 10.31
N ILE A 215 11.86 -5.94 11.56
CA ILE A 215 12.37 -5.16 12.70
C ILE A 215 13.71 -5.69 13.21
N LYS A 216 13.95 -6.99 13.03
CA LYS A 216 15.19 -7.64 13.44
C LYS A 216 15.51 -8.73 12.43
N LEU A 217 16.77 -8.77 12.02
CA LEU A 217 17.33 -9.83 11.21
C LEU A 217 18.36 -10.56 12.06
N GLU A 218 18.35 -11.89 12.02
CA GLU A 218 19.28 -12.71 12.78
C GLU A 218 19.76 -13.87 11.91
N VAL A 219 21.06 -14.17 12.00
CA VAL A 219 21.67 -15.32 11.35
C VAL A 219 22.19 -16.26 12.42
N THR A 220 21.69 -17.49 12.41
CA THR A 220 22.11 -18.53 13.36
C THR A 220 23.02 -19.52 12.66
N PHE A 221 24.29 -19.53 13.05
CA PHE A 221 25.26 -20.53 12.64
C PHE A 221 24.93 -21.88 13.26
N LYS A 222 24.80 -22.91 12.43
CA LYS A 222 24.60 -24.29 12.91
C LYS A 222 25.89 -24.85 13.54
N PRO A 223 25.75 -25.80 14.48
CA PRO A 223 26.90 -26.52 15.02
C PRO A 223 27.73 -27.17 13.92
N SER A 224 29.04 -27.22 14.13
CA SER A 224 29.99 -27.89 13.24
C SER A 224 31.07 -28.59 14.06
N LYS A 225 31.94 -29.36 13.41
CA LYS A 225 33.04 -30.08 14.09
C LYS A 225 33.93 -29.14 14.93
N ASP A 226 34.12 -27.90 14.49
CA ASP A 226 34.95 -26.91 15.16
C ASP A 226 34.22 -26.15 16.28
N VAL A 227 32.88 -26.08 16.21
CA VAL A 227 32.03 -25.31 17.14
C VAL A 227 30.75 -26.12 17.40
N PRO A 228 30.67 -26.88 18.51
CA PRO A 228 29.58 -27.83 18.75
C PRO A 228 28.28 -27.19 19.25
N TRP A 229 28.15 -25.86 19.23
CA TRP A 229 26.93 -25.14 19.61
C TRP A 229 26.51 -24.16 18.52
N SER A 230 25.24 -23.80 18.49
CA SER A 230 24.71 -22.79 17.58
C SER A 230 25.01 -21.38 18.07
N VAL A 231 25.27 -20.46 17.13
CA VAL A 231 25.60 -19.06 17.45
C VAL A 231 24.71 -18.14 16.63
N SER A 232 23.91 -17.30 17.30
CA SER A 232 23.09 -16.27 16.63
C SER A 232 23.80 -14.93 16.65
N TRP A 233 23.93 -14.31 15.48
CA TRP A 233 24.42 -12.95 15.31
C TRP A 233 23.31 -12.06 14.73
N GLU A 234 23.18 -10.85 15.27
CA GLU A 234 22.29 -9.86 14.68
C GLU A 234 22.83 -9.42 13.32
N ALA A 235 21.92 -9.33 12.37
CA ALA A 235 22.19 -8.94 11.01
C ALA A 235 21.50 -7.61 10.72
N SER A 236 22.04 -6.89 9.75
CA SER A 236 21.44 -5.70 9.20
C SER A 236 21.42 -5.80 7.69
N HIS A 237 20.42 -5.20 7.06
CA HIS A 237 20.33 -5.21 5.61
C HIS A 237 21.47 -4.37 5.02
N LEU A 238 22.08 -4.86 3.94
CA LEU A 238 22.94 -4.04 3.10
C LEU A 238 22.10 -3.55 1.92
N THR A 239 21.86 -2.25 1.85
CA THR A 239 21.11 -1.68 0.72
C THR A 239 21.89 -1.89 -0.58
N PHE A 240 21.19 -2.36 -1.61
CA PHE A 240 21.78 -2.76 -2.89
C PHE A 240 22.42 -1.62 -3.70
N ALA A 241 22.38 -0.36 -3.23
CA ALA A 241 22.63 0.81 -4.05
C ALA A 241 23.93 1.57 -3.78
N SER A 242 24.71 1.28 -2.72
CA SER A 242 25.81 2.20 -2.38
C SER A 242 26.93 1.70 -1.47
N SER A 243 27.03 0.40 -1.12
CA SER A 243 28.20 -0.08 -0.38
C SER A 243 29.27 -0.64 -1.33
N ASP A 244 30.51 -0.12 -1.21
CA ASP A 244 31.68 -0.66 -1.92
C ASP A 244 31.87 -2.16 -1.69
N HIS A 245 31.38 -2.67 -0.55
CA HIS A 245 31.42 -4.06 -0.15
C HIS A 245 30.59 -5.01 -1.03
N LEU A 246 29.62 -4.50 -1.80
CA LEU A 246 28.79 -5.33 -2.68
C LEU A 246 29.21 -5.28 -4.15
N ARG A 247 30.33 -4.61 -4.47
CA ARG A 247 30.80 -4.48 -5.85
C ARG A 247 31.16 -5.85 -6.43
N GLY A 248 30.51 -6.21 -7.54
CA GLY A 248 30.72 -7.48 -8.25
C GLY A 248 29.96 -8.68 -7.67
N VAL A 249 29.19 -8.51 -6.59
CA VAL A 249 28.39 -9.57 -5.98
C VAL A 249 27.16 -9.88 -6.84
N ASP A 250 26.86 -11.16 -7.06
CA ASP A 250 25.61 -11.58 -7.73
C ASP A 250 24.42 -11.51 -6.75
N LEU A 251 23.77 -10.35 -6.73
CA LEU A 251 22.59 -10.05 -5.90
C LEU A 251 21.30 -10.72 -6.41
N LYS A 252 21.32 -11.32 -7.62
CA LYS A 252 20.15 -12.04 -8.14
C LYS A 252 19.98 -13.40 -7.46
N ARG A 253 21.09 -14.03 -7.07
CA ARG A 253 21.13 -15.37 -6.46
C ARG A 253 21.53 -15.38 -4.99
N ARG A 254 21.83 -14.21 -4.41
CA ARG A 254 22.30 -14.09 -3.03
C ARG A 254 21.58 -13.00 -2.26
N LEU A 255 21.56 -13.15 -0.94
CA LEU A 255 21.04 -12.14 -0.02
C LEU A 255 22.20 -11.61 0.83
N PRO A 256 22.62 -10.34 0.62
CA PRO A 256 23.68 -9.73 1.39
C PRO A 256 23.16 -9.22 2.74
N LEU A 257 23.92 -9.52 3.80
CA LEU A 257 23.68 -9.09 5.17
C LEU A 257 24.96 -8.54 5.76
N LEU A 258 24.87 -7.46 6.52
CA LEU A 258 25.95 -7.02 7.39
C LEU A 258 25.77 -7.67 8.75
N LEU A 259 26.73 -8.44 9.21
CA LEU A 259 26.76 -8.99 10.57
C LEU A 259 27.66 -8.13 11.43
N LYS A 260 27.20 -7.83 12.65
CA LYS A 260 28.01 -7.19 13.67
C LYS A 260 28.40 -8.23 14.71
N ARG A 261 29.70 -8.30 15.02
CA ARG A 261 30.20 -9.15 16.10
C ARG A 261 29.52 -8.72 17.41
N PRO A 262 28.95 -9.66 18.20
CA PRO A 262 28.36 -9.36 19.50
C PRO A 262 29.38 -8.76 20.48
N GLU A 263 28.92 -8.10 21.54
CA GLU A 263 29.79 -7.54 22.58
C GLU A 263 30.58 -8.63 23.34
N ASP A 264 31.78 -8.27 23.81
CA ASP A 264 32.78 -9.14 24.46
C ASP A 264 32.26 -9.93 25.67
N ASN A 265 31.17 -9.47 26.27
CA ASN A 265 30.50 -10.11 27.40
C ASN A 265 29.73 -11.40 27.04
N SER A 266 29.58 -11.72 25.75
CA SER A 266 28.77 -12.86 25.29
C SER A 266 29.61 -14.06 24.82
N ARG A 267 29.10 -15.28 25.05
CA ARG A 267 29.70 -16.51 24.48
C ARG A 267 29.75 -16.47 22.94
N SER A 268 28.81 -15.76 22.32
CA SER A 268 28.72 -15.54 20.88
C SER A 268 29.85 -14.67 20.32
N HIS A 269 30.46 -13.80 21.15
CA HIS A 269 31.62 -13.00 20.74
C HIS A 269 32.85 -13.86 20.45
N LYS A 270 33.04 -14.95 21.21
CA LYS A 270 34.17 -15.88 21.06
C LYS A 270 34.11 -16.73 19.78
N PHE A 271 32.97 -16.72 19.09
CA PHE A 271 32.83 -17.40 17.81
C PHE A 271 33.56 -16.64 16.70
N CYS A 272 34.33 -17.36 15.88
CA CYS A 272 35.00 -16.78 14.72
C CYS A 272 34.56 -17.54 13.47
N PRO A 273 33.79 -16.92 12.56
CA PRO A 273 33.41 -17.56 11.31
C PRO A 273 34.62 -17.69 10.38
N PHE A 274 34.66 -18.77 9.58
CA PHE A 274 35.56 -18.82 8.43
C PHE A 274 35.19 -17.67 7.50
N SER A 275 36.16 -16.79 7.24
CA SER A 275 35.92 -15.56 6.50
C SER A 275 37.09 -15.21 5.58
N TYR A 276 36.77 -14.51 4.51
CA TYR A 276 37.72 -14.09 3.48
C TYR A 276 38.00 -12.59 3.58
N PRO A 277 39.18 -12.08 3.14
CA PRO A 277 39.48 -10.64 3.18
C PRO A 277 38.63 -9.81 2.21
N LYS A 278 38.26 -10.37 1.06
CA LYS A 278 37.48 -9.69 0.03
C LYS A 278 36.71 -10.70 -0.82
N TYR A 279 35.70 -10.20 -1.54
CA TYR A 279 34.97 -10.98 -2.52
C TYR A 279 35.76 -11.05 -3.84
N GLU A 280 36.18 -12.25 -4.24
CA GLU A 280 36.88 -12.51 -5.52
C GLU A 280 36.07 -13.42 -6.46
N GLY A 281 34.83 -13.74 -6.11
CA GLY A 281 33.97 -14.69 -6.83
C GLY A 281 33.61 -15.89 -5.98
N THR A 282 33.09 -16.95 -6.61
CA THR A 282 32.62 -18.16 -5.93
C THR A 282 33.23 -19.42 -6.52
N GLY A 283 34.49 -19.67 -6.19
CA GLY A 283 35.13 -20.94 -6.45
C GLY A 283 34.59 -22.05 -5.54
N ASP A 284 34.67 -23.29 -6.00
CA ASP A 284 34.24 -24.48 -5.24
C ASP A 284 35.15 -24.74 -4.02
N ASP A 285 36.33 -24.16 -4.01
CA ASP A 285 37.31 -24.17 -2.92
C ASP A 285 36.90 -23.30 -1.73
N LEU A 286 35.95 -22.38 -1.91
CA LEU A 286 35.46 -21.54 -0.82
C LEU A 286 34.56 -22.33 0.15
N LYS A 287 34.93 -22.32 1.43
CA LYS A 287 34.24 -23.03 2.50
C LYS A 287 32.94 -22.29 2.85
N ARG A 288 31.82 -22.98 2.67
CA ARG A 288 30.49 -22.49 3.05
C ARG A 288 30.15 -22.89 4.47
N ARG A 289 29.43 -22.03 5.17
CA ARG A 289 28.81 -22.33 6.47
C ARG A 289 27.32 -22.54 6.29
N THR A 290 26.76 -23.47 7.04
CA THR A 290 25.31 -23.65 7.11
C THR A 290 24.74 -22.75 8.20
N VAL A 291 23.73 -21.96 7.84
CA VAL A 291 23.06 -21.02 8.72
C VAL A 291 21.55 -21.13 8.59
N VAL A 292 20.84 -20.65 9.60
CA VAL A 292 19.40 -20.37 9.55
C VAL A 292 19.23 -18.87 9.52
N PHE A 293 18.30 -18.40 8.70
CA PHE A 293 18.01 -16.98 8.57
C PHE A 293 16.66 -16.65 9.19
N HIS A 294 16.67 -15.84 10.25
CA HIS A 294 15.46 -15.42 10.96
C HIS A 294 15.14 -13.97 10.64
N CYS A 295 13.92 -13.76 10.12
CA CYS A 295 13.34 -12.44 9.89
C CYS A 295 12.18 -12.23 10.87
N HIS A 296 12.33 -11.29 11.79
CA HIS A 296 11.25 -10.93 12.70
C HIS A 296 10.47 -9.75 12.12
N LEU A 297 9.20 -9.99 11.80
CA LEU A 297 8.28 -8.97 11.33
C LEU A 297 7.60 -8.25 12.49
N ASN A 298 7.29 -6.97 12.27
CA ASN A 298 6.41 -6.24 13.16
C ASN A 298 4.97 -6.27 12.64
N LEU A 299 4.22 -7.27 13.07
CA LEU A 299 2.80 -7.41 12.74
C LEU A 299 1.89 -6.45 13.54
N HIS A 300 2.45 -5.68 14.48
CA HIS A 300 1.67 -4.77 15.32
C HIS A 300 1.02 -3.64 14.51
N SER A 301 1.72 -3.11 13.50
CA SER A 301 1.16 -2.05 12.65
C SER A 301 -0.05 -2.54 11.85
N GLU A 302 0.02 -3.76 11.32
CA GLU A 302 -1.07 -4.38 10.55
C GLU A 302 -2.22 -4.78 11.46
N SER A 303 -1.93 -5.28 12.66
CA SER A 303 -2.98 -5.54 13.66
C SER A 303 -3.70 -4.25 14.06
N LEU A 304 -2.98 -3.15 14.28
CA LEU A 304 -3.58 -1.84 14.53
C LEU A 304 -4.48 -1.36 13.37
N ARG A 305 -4.10 -1.60 12.11
CA ARG A 305 -4.95 -1.27 10.95
C ARG A 305 -6.24 -2.09 10.94
N VAL A 306 -6.13 -3.39 11.21
CA VAL A 306 -7.31 -4.27 11.32
C VAL A 306 -8.19 -3.88 12.51
N PHE A 307 -7.61 -3.52 13.65
CA PHE A 307 -8.35 -2.98 14.79
C PHE A 307 -9.06 -1.67 14.44
N ALA A 308 -8.39 -0.76 13.72
CA ALA A 308 -9.00 0.48 13.25
C ALA A 308 -10.23 0.21 12.37
N ILE A 309 -10.16 -0.76 11.44
CA ILE A 309 -11.32 -1.16 10.63
C ILE A 309 -12.46 -1.69 11.51
N ASN A 310 -12.17 -2.58 12.46
CA ASN A 310 -13.18 -3.07 13.40
C ASN A 310 -13.82 -1.93 14.22
N HIS A 311 -13.05 -0.89 14.55
CA HIS A 311 -13.56 0.27 15.28
C HIS A 311 -14.53 1.11 14.43
N LEU A 312 -14.35 1.17 13.10
CA LEU A 312 -15.28 1.88 12.21
C LEU A 312 -16.70 1.31 12.30
N SER A 313 -16.81 0.00 12.47
CA SER A 313 -18.07 -0.74 12.52
C SER A 313 -18.64 -0.92 13.91
N SER A 314 -17.84 -0.64 14.93
CA SER A 314 -18.24 -0.81 16.33
C SER A 314 -18.85 0.49 16.84
N PRO A 315 -20.18 0.56 17.03
CA PRO A 315 -20.85 1.78 17.53
C PRO A 315 -20.47 2.12 18.98
N LYS A 316 -19.74 1.23 19.67
CA LYS A 316 -19.28 1.43 21.05
C LYS A 316 -17.89 2.05 21.14
N ILE A 317 -17.18 2.17 20.01
CA ILE A 317 -15.79 2.62 19.99
C ILE A 317 -15.74 3.93 19.22
N SER A 318 -15.55 5.04 19.94
CA SER A 318 -15.34 6.36 19.37
C SER A 318 -13.89 6.81 19.59
N PRO A 319 -13.34 7.67 18.71
CA PRO A 319 -12.09 8.37 19.01
C PRO A 319 -12.20 9.11 20.34
N SER A 320 -11.11 9.17 21.11
CA SER A 320 -11.09 9.90 22.39
C SER A 320 -11.50 11.37 22.25
N THR A 321 -11.18 11.99 21.11
CA THR A 321 -11.62 13.35 20.75
C THR A 321 -13.14 13.51 20.62
N MET A 322 -13.87 12.41 20.51
CA MET A 322 -15.33 12.36 20.40
C MET A 322 -16.01 11.89 21.70
N GLU A 323 -15.26 11.52 22.75
CA GLU A 323 -15.86 11.04 24.03
C GLU A 323 -16.77 12.07 24.68
N ALA A 324 -16.39 13.35 24.61
CA ALA A 324 -17.18 14.47 25.14
C ALA A 324 -18.12 15.10 24.11
N ASP A 325 -18.19 14.58 22.88
CA ASP A 325 -18.99 15.16 21.81
C ASP A 325 -20.42 14.59 21.84
N PRO A 326 -21.46 15.41 22.13
CA PRO A 326 -22.84 14.93 22.17
C PRO A 326 -23.35 14.45 20.80
N ARG A 327 -22.66 14.77 19.70
CA ARG A 327 -22.98 14.32 18.33
C ARG A 327 -22.12 13.16 17.87
N ALA A 328 -21.31 12.55 18.75
CA ALA A 328 -20.37 11.50 18.38
C ALA A 328 -21.04 10.34 17.63
N SER A 329 -22.16 9.83 18.16
CA SER A 329 -22.89 8.71 17.57
C SER A 329 -23.42 9.04 16.16
N SER A 330 -23.97 10.24 15.97
CA SER A 330 -24.45 10.66 14.65
C SER A 330 -23.31 10.83 13.64
N LYS A 331 -22.19 11.44 14.07
CA LYS A 331 -20.99 11.59 13.22
C LYS A 331 -20.42 10.23 12.81
N GLN A 332 -20.35 9.29 13.75
CA GLN A 332 -19.88 7.94 13.48
C GLN A 332 -20.82 7.20 12.52
N ALA A 333 -22.14 7.32 12.70
CA ALA A 333 -23.12 6.71 11.81
C ALA A 333 -23.01 7.28 10.38
N ILE A 334 -22.91 8.60 10.23
CA ILE A 334 -22.70 9.26 8.92
C ILE A 334 -21.40 8.77 8.27
N PHE A 335 -20.31 8.71 9.03
CA PHE A 335 -19.02 8.24 8.52
C PHE A 335 -19.09 6.78 8.06
N ASN A 336 -19.78 5.93 8.83
CA ASN A 336 -20.00 4.52 8.48
C ASN A 336 -20.72 4.38 7.13
N GLU A 337 -21.80 5.14 6.92
CA GLU A 337 -22.55 5.15 5.65
C GLU A 337 -21.76 5.75 4.48
N LEU A 338 -20.93 6.77 4.73
CA LEU A 338 -20.03 7.31 3.71
C LEU A 338 -19.01 6.28 3.23
N LEU A 339 -18.48 5.46 4.15
CA LEU A 339 -17.55 4.38 3.81
C LEU A 339 -18.22 3.21 3.09
N ILE A 340 -19.50 2.93 3.38
CA ILE A 340 -20.30 1.94 2.65
C ILE A 340 -20.64 2.47 1.26
N GLY A 341 -20.93 3.77 1.12
CA GLY A 341 -21.20 4.41 -0.17
C GLY A 341 -22.64 4.20 -0.68
N GLN A 342 -23.58 3.81 0.18
CA GLN A 342 -25.01 3.70 -0.17
C GLN A 342 -25.79 5.02 -0.01
N GLY A 343 -25.13 6.07 0.51
CA GLY A 343 -25.75 7.36 0.80
C GLY A 343 -26.36 7.39 2.20
N LEU A 344 -27.05 8.49 2.53
CA LEU A 344 -27.53 8.76 3.90
C LEU A 344 -29.01 8.44 4.11
N TRP A 345 -29.66 7.78 3.14
CA TRP A 345 -31.10 7.54 3.17
C TRP A 345 -31.55 6.71 4.39
N SER A 346 -30.76 5.71 4.78
CA SER A 346 -30.98 4.90 5.99
C SER A 346 -31.02 5.77 7.25
N LEU A 347 -30.09 6.72 7.37
CA LEU A 347 -29.99 7.65 8.48
C LEU A 347 -31.09 8.70 8.47
N GLN A 348 -31.44 9.23 7.30
CA GLN A 348 -32.55 10.18 7.16
C GLN A 348 -33.88 9.58 7.62
N LYS A 349 -34.15 8.31 7.29
CA LYS A 349 -35.32 7.57 7.81
C LYS A 349 -35.32 7.44 9.34
N GLN A 350 -34.14 7.38 9.95
CA GLN A 350 -33.97 7.35 11.40
C GLN A 350 -34.03 8.76 12.03
N GLY A 351 -34.41 9.78 11.26
CA GLY A 351 -34.54 11.16 11.73
C GLY A 351 -33.23 11.95 11.73
N VAL A 352 -32.14 11.37 11.21
CA VAL A 352 -30.84 12.05 11.10
C VAL A 352 -30.87 12.90 9.83
N ASN A 353 -31.33 14.15 9.94
CA ASN A 353 -31.34 15.08 8.83
C ASN A 353 -29.94 15.68 8.62
N VAL A 354 -29.24 15.24 7.59
CA VAL A 354 -27.88 15.68 7.27
C VAL A 354 -27.79 15.97 5.78
N GLU A 355 -27.44 17.21 5.46
CA GLU A 355 -26.99 17.61 4.13
C GLU A 355 -25.48 17.66 4.13
N LEU A 356 -24.85 16.94 3.19
CA LEU A 356 -23.40 16.97 3.00
C LEU A 356 -23.07 17.72 1.72
N PRO A 357 -22.19 18.74 1.76
CA PRO A 357 -21.73 19.38 0.54
C PRO A 357 -21.02 18.37 -0.35
N SER A 358 -21.31 18.40 -1.64
CA SER A 358 -20.59 17.64 -2.65
C SER A 358 -19.50 18.49 -3.28
N PHE A 359 -18.38 17.86 -3.58
CA PHE A 359 -17.24 18.44 -4.27
C PHE A 359 -16.95 17.59 -5.51
N ASP A 360 -16.93 18.24 -6.67
CA ASP A 360 -16.52 17.63 -7.93
C ASP A 360 -15.07 18.03 -8.20
N ILE A 361 -14.16 17.06 -8.24
CA ILE A 361 -12.75 17.35 -8.50
C ILE A 361 -12.51 17.87 -9.93
N PHE A 362 -13.40 17.52 -10.85
CA PHE A 362 -13.31 17.85 -12.27
C PHE A 362 -13.90 19.22 -12.57
N ASP A 363 -14.64 19.82 -11.63
CA ASP A 363 -15.20 21.15 -11.80
C ASP A 363 -14.08 22.21 -11.91
N GLY A 364 -14.19 23.09 -12.90
CA GLY A 364 -13.18 24.10 -13.21
C GLY A 364 -11.93 23.59 -13.96
N ILE A 365 -11.85 22.30 -14.32
CA ILE A 365 -10.75 21.74 -15.14
C ILE A 365 -11.12 21.80 -16.63
N PRO A 366 -10.26 22.35 -17.51
CA PRO A 366 -10.47 22.29 -18.96
C PRO A 366 -10.64 20.85 -19.48
N VAL A 367 -11.52 20.67 -20.47
CA VAL A 367 -11.91 19.35 -20.97
C VAL A 367 -10.73 18.55 -21.53
N ASP A 368 -9.86 19.21 -22.28
CA ASP A 368 -8.61 18.67 -22.82
C ASP A 368 -7.67 18.19 -21.71
N VAL A 369 -7.48 18.99 -20.67
CA VAL A 369 -6.66 18.63 -19.49
C VAL A 369 -7.26 17.43 -18.76
N ARG A 370 -8.57 17.45 -18.51
CA ARG A 370 -9.28 16.36 -17.84
C ARG A 370 -9.13 15.06 -18.62
N ASP A 371 -9.36 15.11 -19.93
CA ASP A 371 -9.34 13.91 -20.78
C ASP A 371 -7.91 13.38 -20.96
N ALA A 372 -6.90 14.26 -21.03
CA ALA A 372 -5.49 13.86 -21.00
C ALA A 372 -5.12 13.13 -19.70
N CYS A 373 -5.54 13.64 -18.53
CA CYS A 373 -5.34 12.96 -17.25
C CYS A 373 -6.05 11.60 -17.19
N LEU A 374 -7.33 11.56 -17.58
CA LEU A 374 -8.14 10.33 -17.53
C LEU A 374 -7.67 9.26 -18.52
N LYS A 375 -6.96 9.63 -19.60
CA LYS A 375 -6.33 8.67 -20.52
C LYS A 375 -5.32 7.76 -19.82
N HIS A 376 -4.70 8.22 -18.73
CA HIS A 376 -3.75 7.43 -17.96
C HIS A 376 -4.39 6.56 -16.87
N VAL A 377 -5.70 6.71 -16.61
CA VAL A 377 -6.45 5.81 -15.73
C VAL A 377 -6.69 4.50 -16.48
N PHE A 378 -6.54 3.35 -15.80
CA PHE A 378 -6.83 2.06 -16.39
C PHE A 378 -8.25 2.01 -16.98
N GLU A 379 -8.41 1.39 -18.15
CA GLU A 379 -9.68 1.43 -18.90
C GLU A 379 -10.88 1.00 -18.05
N ASN A 380 -10.70 -0.08 -17.27
CA ASN A 380 -11.72 -0.65 -16.39
C ASN A 380 -12.10 0.29 -15.22
N ASP A 381 -11.26 1.28 -14.91
CA ASP A 381 -11.43 2.21 -13.79
C ASP A 381 -11.92 3.59 -14.21
N LYS A 382 -11.87 3.95 -15.50
CA LYS A 382 -12.19 5.31 -15.97
C LYS A 382 -13.57 5.78 -15.53
N GLU A 383 -14.59 4.97 -15.79
CA GLU A 383 -15.98 5.33 -15.46
C GLU A 383 -16.18 5.40 -13.93
N ARG A 384 -15.54 4.47 -13.21
CA ARG A 384 -15.56 4.43 -11.75
C ARG A 384 -14.93 5.67 -11.15
N VAL A 385 -13.76 6.08 -11.65
CA VAL A 385 -13.04 7.29 -11.23
C VAL A 385 -13.86 8.53 -11.55
N ARG A 386 -14.42 8.64 -12.76
CA ARG A 386 -15.30 9.76 -13.15
C ARG A 386 -16.49 9.89 -12.20
N ARG A 387 -17.21 8.80 -11.95
CA ARG A 387 -18.39 8.80 -11.09
C ARG A 387 -18.05 9.10 -9.62
N TYR A 388 -16.97 8.52 -9.10
CA TYR A 388 -16.60 8.67 -7.69
C TYR A 388 -16.04 10.06 -7.39
N PHE A 389 -15.05 10.50 -8.17
CA PHE A 389 -14.41 11.81 -7.95
C PHE A 389 -15.23 12.99 -8.48
N GLY A 390 -16.24 12.73 -9.32
CA GLY A 390 -17.22 13.73 -9.74
C GLY A 390 -18.23 14.10 -8.65
N LYS A 391 -18.29 13.33 -7.55
CA LYS A 391 -19.20 13.62 -6.43
C LYS A 391 -18.63 13.11 -5.11
N LEU A 392 -17.61 13.79 -4.60
CA LEU A 392 -17.06 13.53 -3.27
C LEU A 392 -17.87 14.27 -2.20
N HIS A 393 -18.40 13.55 -1.23
CA HIS A 393 -19.07 14.19 -0.09
C HIS A 393 -18.01 14.73 0.87
N LEU A 394 -18.17 15.98 1.32
CA LEU A 394 -17.20 16.70 2.16
C LEU A 394 -15.81 16.87 1.51
N GLY A 395 -15.68 16.61 0.21
CA GLY A 395 -14.36 16.53 -0.45
C GLY A 395 -13.50 15.35 0.01
N LEU A 396 -14.10 14.35 0.67
CA LEU A 396 -13.41 13.17 1.16
C LEU A 396 -13.52 12.03 0.14
N GLY A 397 -12.36 11.52 -0.31
CA GLY A 397 -12.26 10.36 -1.18
C GLY A 397 -11.37 9.29 -0.58
N LEU A 398 -11.83 8.05 -0.59
CA LEU A 398 -11.06 6.88 -0.15
C LEU A 398 -10.80 5.97 -1.34
N VAL A 399 -9.53 5.79 -1.68
CA VAL A 399 -9.09 4.81 -2.67
C VAL A 399 -8.41 3.67 -1.95
N SER A 400 -9.04 2.50 -2.00
CA SER A 400 -8.54 1.26 -1.40
C SER A 400 -8.14 0.27 -2.50
N GLY A 401 -7.06 -0.48 -2.27
CA GLY A 401 -6.57 -1.45 -3.24
C GLY A 401 -5.39 -2.28 -2.70
N PRO A 402 -5.28 -3.57 -3.05
CA PRO A 402 -4.12 -4.40 -2.71
C PRO A 402 -2.78 -3.85 -3.24
N PRO A 403 -1.63 -4.31 -2.73
CA PRO A 403 -0.32 -4.01 -3.32
C PRO A 403 -0.29 -4.31 -4.83
N GLY A 404 0.37 -3.45 -5.60
CA GLY A 404 0.51 -3.64 -7.06
C GLY A 404 -0.69 -3.23 -7.92
N THR A 405 -1.86 -2.89 -7.35
CA THR A 405 -3.06 -2.53 -8.14
C THR A 405 -3.07 -1.09 -8.68
N GLY A 406 -1.91 -0.42 -8.69
CA GLY A 406 -1.80 0.94 -9.23
C GLY A 406 -2.38 2.06 -8.34
N LYS A 407 -2.56 1.85 -7.02
CA LYS A 407 -2.99 2.92 -6.10
C LYS A 407 -2.18 4.21 -6.24
N SER A 408 -0.85 4.09 -6.18
CA SER A 408 0.04 5.24 -6.31
C SER A 408 -0.04 5.88 -7.70
N HIS A 409 -0.36 5.09 -8.73
CA HIS A 409 -0.58 5.58 -10.09
C HIS A 409 -1.85 6.43 -10.17
N LEU A 410 -2.99 5.91 -9.67
CA LEU A 410 -4.23 6.68 -9.58
C LEU A 410 -4.08 7.92 -8.70
N ALA A 411 -3.41 7.80 -7.55
CA ALA A 411 -3.13 8.94 -6.67
C ALA A 411 -2.34 10.04 -7.39
N SER A 412 -1.33 9.68 -8.18
CA SER A 412 -0.59 10.65 -9.00
C SER A 412 -1.48 11.38 -10.01
N ILE A 413 -2.38 10.67 -10.71
CA ILE A 413 -3.32 11.29 -11.66
C ILE A 413 -4.26 12.26 -10.94
N VAL A 414 -4.81 11.86 -9.80
CA VAL A 414 -5.71 12.69 -9.00
C VAL A 414 -4.99 13.94 -8.48
N VAL A 415 -3.75 13.80 -8.00
CA VAL A 415 -2.93 14.95 -7.58
C VAL A 415 -2.68 15.91 -8.73
N ILE A 416 -2.36 15.40 -9.92
CA ILE A 416 -2.13 16.24 -11.11
C ILE A 416 -3.42 16.97 -11.51
N LEU A 417 -4.57 16.29 -11.50
CA LEU A 417 -5.88 16.92 -11.71
C LEU A 417 -6.12 18.06 -10.71
N MET A 418 -5.83 17.83 -9.43
CA MET A 418 -5.98 18.86 -8.39
C MET A 418 -5.04 20.04 -8.62
N CYS A 419 -3.77 19.79 -9.00
CA CYS A 419 -2.80 20.85 -9.29
C CYS A 419 -3.18 21.68 -10.53
N LEU A 420 -3.88 21.08 -11.50
CA LEU A 420 -4.33 21.75 -12.71
C LEU A 420 -5.72 22.41 -12.55
N ASN A 421 -6.36 22.22 -11.39
CA ASN A 421 -7.60 22.89 -11.05
C ASN A 421 -7.33 24.29 -10.51
N LYS A 422 -7.80 25.33 -11.22
CA LYS A 422 -7.57 26.74 -10.87
C LYS A 422 -8.15 27.15 -9.51
N SER A 423 -9.14 26.41 -9.00
CA SER A 423 -9.75 26.65 -7.69
C SER A 423 -8.89 26.13 -6.53
N ILE A 424 -7.93 25.24 -6.81
CA ILE A 424 -7.06 24.62 -5.81
C ILE A 424 -5.69 25.28 -5.86
N LYS A 425 -5.36 26.05 -4.81
CA LYS A 425 -4.08 26.77 -4.74
C LYS A 425 -2.89 25.87 -4.39
N HIS A 426 -3.09 24.94 -3.46
CA HIS A 426 -2.03 24.09 -2.92
C HIS A 426 -2.53 22.67 -2.74
N VAL A 427 -1.68 21.70 -3.07
CA VAL A 427 -1.93 20.27 -2.86
C VAL A 427 -0.81 19.73 -1.97
N TYR A 428 -1.20 19.20 -0.82
CA TYR A 428 -0.28 18.57 0.11
C TYR A 428 -0.36 17.06 -0.05
N VAL A 429 0.79 16.42 -0.29
CA VAL A 429 0.89 14.96 -0.41
C VAL A 429 1.77 14.47 0.73
N ALA A 430 1.23 13.56 1.53
CA ALA A 430 1.93 12.96 2.67
C ALA A 430 1.89 11.43 2.57
N ALA A 431 2.93 10.78 3.09
CA ALA A 431 2.99 9.34 3.24
C ALA A 431 3.65 8.97 4.57
N ALA A 432 3.44 7.73 5.02
CA ALA A 432 3.89 7.28 6.34
C ALA A 432 5.42 7.09 6.45
N SER A 433 6.14 6.97 5.33
CA SER A 433 7.59 6.80 5.32
C SER A 433 8.27 7.68 4.28
N ASN A 434 9.56 7.93 4.46
CA ASN A 434 10.35 8.73 3.51
C ASN A 434 10.45 8.05 2.16
N GLY A 435 10.69 6.73 2.12
CA GLY A 435 10.69 5.97 0.89
C GLY A 435 9.35 6.02 0.14
N ALA A 436 8.22 5.95 0.85
CA ALA A 436 6.91 6.10 0.23
C ALA A 436 6.68 7.52 -0.32
N THR A 437 7.16 8.53 0.40
CA THR A 437 7.05 9.94 -0.04
C THR A 437 7.90 10.21 -1.28
N ASP A 438 9.11 9.68 -1.33
CA ASP A 438 9.98 9.81 -2.50
C ASP A 438 9.39 9.10 -3.72
N ASN A 439 8.91 7.86 -3.53
CA ASN A 439 8.28 7.08 -4.59
C ASN A 439 7.04 7.75 -5.18
N ILE A 440 6.22 8.45 -4.37
CA ILE A 440 5.04 9.15 -4.88
C ILE A 440 5.43 10.45 -5.59
N VAL A 441 6.42 11.19 -5.09
CA VAL A 441 6.91 12.43 -5.75
C VAL A 441 7.52 12.12 -7.12
N GLU A 442 8.35 11.10 -7.23
CA GLU A 442 8.94 10.67 -8.51
C GLU A 442 7.86 10.22 -9.50
N ARG A 443 6.83 9.51 -9.03
CA ARG A 443 5.71 9.07 -9.87
C ARG A 443 4.82 10.23 -10.34
N ILE A 444 4.51 11.18 -9.46
CA ILE A 444 3.76 12.40 -9.83
C ILE A 444 4.52 13.16 -10.92
N ASP A 445 5.83 13.33 -10.77
CA ASP A 445 6.62 14.07 -11.74
C ASP A 445 6.64 13.43 -13.14
N GLY A 446 7.03 12.15 -13.23
CA GLY A 446 7.12 11.48 -14.52
C GLY A 446 5.77 11.46 -15.25
N MET A 447 4.68 11.31 -14.48
CA MET A 447 3.33 11.35 -15.01
C MET A 447 2.90 12.76 -15.44
N ALA A 448 3.23 13.79 -14.65
CA ALA A 448 2.94 15.18 -14.98
C ALA A 448 3.67 15.61 -16.26
N GLN A 449 4.94 15.24 -16.42
CA GLN A 449 5.70 15.50 -17.65
C GLN A 449 5.05 14.83 -18.86
N THR A 450 4.59 13.59 -18.71
CA THR A 450 3.90 12.86 -19.78
C THR A 450 2.59 13.55 -20.15
N ILE A 451 1.73 13.87 -19.18
CA ILE A 451 0.41 14.49 -19.40
C ILE A 451 0.58 15.88 -20.01
N ILE A 452 1.40 16.75 -19.41
CA ILE A 452 1.62 18.11 -19.90
C ILE A 452 2.26 18.09 -21.29
N GLY A 453 3.16 17.13 -21.55
CA GLY A 453 3.74 16.92 -22.87
C GLY A 453 2.73 16.54 -23.95
N THR A 454 1.54 16.02 -23.60
CA THR A 454 0.45 15.78 -24.57
C THR A 454 -0.43 17.00 -24.82
N LEU A 455 -0.33 18.04 -23.97
CA LEU A 455 -1.14 19.25 -24.02
C LEU A 455 -0.40 20.40 -24.71
N LEU A 456 0.42 20.11 -25.73
CA LEU A 456 1.22 21.10 -26.46
C LEU A 456 0.33 22.19 -27.06
N GLY A 457 0.61 23.45 -26.70
CA GLY A 457 -0.17 24.61 -27.12
C GLY A 457 -1.26 25.05 -26.13
N SER A 458 -1.44 24.34 -25.02
CA SER A 458 -2.26 24.81 -23.90
C SER A 458 -1.46 25.75 -22.97
N ASP A 459 -2.13 26.64 -22.24
CA ASP A 459 -1.54 27.52 -21.23
C ASP A 459 -1.12 26.79 -19.93
N VAL A 460 -0.98 25.46 -19.98
CA VAL A 460 -0.69 24.64 -18.80
C VAL A 460 0.79 24.74 -18.44
N LYS A 461 1.05 25.21 -17.22
CA LYS A 461 2.40 25.35 -16.66
C LYS A 461 2.91 24.04 -16.07
N HIS A 462 4.22 23.89 -16.04
CA HIS A 462 4.90 22.80 -15.32
C HIS A 462 4.58 22.85 -13.83
N LEU A 463 4.37 21.67 -13.24
CA LEU A 463 4.06 21.57 -11.82
C LEU A 463 5.28 21.89 -10.96
N MET A 464 5.10 22.78 -9.98
CA MET A 464 6.08 23.00 -8.92
C MET A 464 5.92 21.92 -7.84
N LEU A 465 6.72 20.86 -7.93
CA LEU A 465 6.76 19.79 -6.94
C LEU A 465 7.87 20.04 -5.92
N LEU A 466 7.50 20.13 -4.64
CA LEU A 466 8.41 20.37 -3.52
C LEU A 466 8.41 19.17 -2.56
N ARG A 467 9.59 18.56 -2.35
CA ARG A 467 9.82 17.59 -1.28
C ARG A 467 10.32 18.33 -0.05
N GLY A 468 9.52 18.34 1.01
CA GLY A 468 9.88 18.99 2.27
C GLY A 468 10.89 18.18 3.08
N TYR A 469 12.00 18.83 3.44
CA TYR A 469 12.99 18.37 4.41
C TYR A 469 13.12 19.36 5.57
N SER A 470 13.89 19.02 6.61
CA SER A 470 14.14 19.96 7.72
C SER A 470 14.87 21.21 7.21
N LEU A 471 14.44 22.38 7.68
CA LEU A 471 14.97 23.66 7.19
C LEU A 471 16.48 23.79 7.40
N GLY A 472 17.02 23.23 8.49
CA GLY A 472 18.46 23.23 8.76
C GLY A 472 19.26 22.52 7.67
N ILE A 473 18.82 21.33 7.25
CA ILE A 473 19.47 20.56 6.17
C ILE A 473 19.39 21.32 4.84
N GLU A 474 18.23 21.91 4.54
CA GLU A 474 18.01 22.68 3.31
C GLU A 474 18.94 23.90 3.22
N VAL A 475 19.07 24.66 4.32
CA VAL A 475 19.92 25.85 4.39
C VAL A 475 21.40 25.47 4.33
N GLU A 476 21.82 24.43 5.05
CA GLU A 476 23.20 23.94 5.03
C GLU A 476 23.61 23.49 3.61
N ASN A 477 22.79 22.64 2.97
CA ASN A 477 23.07 22.15 1.62
C ASN A 477 23.00 23.25 0.56
N CYS A 478 22.09 24.24 0.71
CA CYS A 478 22.06 25.41 -0.17
C CYS A 478 23.36 26.23 -0.05
N THR A 479 23.85 26.42 1.18
CA THR A 479 25.13 27.10 1.43
C THR A 479 26.31 26.34 0.82
N MET A 480 26.37 25.01 1.01
CA MET A 480 27.39 24.17 0.37
C MET A 480 27.33 24.25 -1.15
N ALA A 481 26.12 24.22 -1.74
CA ALA A 481 25.93 24.34 -3.18
C ALA A 481 26.47 25.67 -3.73
N LEU A 482 26.17 26.78 -3.06
CA LEU A 482 26.64 28.11 -3.44
C LEU A 482 28.16 28.28 -3.29
N LEU A 483 28.75 27.59 -2.33
CA LEU A 483 30.20 27.62 -2.09
C LEU A 483 30.99 26.61 -2.94
N ASN A 484 30.34 25.90 -3.87
CA ASN A 484 30.94 24.82 -4.68
C ASN A 484 31.54 23.68 -3.84
N ILE A 485 30.97 23.43 -2.67
CA ILE A 485 31.33 22.30 -1.81
C ILE A 485 30.43 21.11 -2.21
N PRO A 486 30.95 19.88 -2.33
CA PRO A 486 30.13 18.68 -2.49
C PRO A 486 29.13 18.55 -1.34
N PHE A 487 27.96 18.00 -1.60
CA PHE A 487 27.01 17.68 -0.54
C PHE A 487 27.63 16.63 0.40
N LYS A 488 27.28 16.68 1.69
CA LYS A 488 27.65 15.62 2.61
C LYS A 488 27.00 14.32 2.15
N GLU A 489 27.80 13.26 2.03
CA GLU A 489 27.27 11.92 1.83
C GLU A 489 26.47 11.54 3.07
N ASP A 490 25.23 11.08 2.87
CA ASP A 490 24.41 10.57 3.95
C ASP A 490 25.13 9.38 4.59
N ALA A 491 25.16 9.33 5.92
CA ALA A 491 25.73 8.21 6.64
C ALA A 491 25.07 6.90 6.18
N ILE A 492 25.81 5.79 6.25
CA ILE A 492 25.37 4.43 5.90
C ILE A 492 24.00 4.06 6.52
N TRP A 493 23.60 4.77 7.59
CA TRP A 493 22.35 4.62 8.32
C TRP A 493 21.51 5.92 8.37
N ASN A 494 21.18 6.53 7.22
CA ASN A 494 20.16 7.60 7.18
C ASN A 494 18.78 7.04 6.73
N PRO A 495 17.76 6.99 7.60
CA PRO A 495 16.40 6.54 7.24
C PRO A 495 15.63 7.55 6.37
N SER A 496 16.19 8.74 6.13
CA SER A 496 15.64 9.80 5.30
C SER A 496 16.76 10.53 4.56
N PRO A 497 17.43 9.88 3.59
CA PRO A 497 18.49 10.53 2.85
C PRO A 497 17.94 11.78 2.16
N TRP A 498 18.67 12.88 2.26
CA TRP A 498 18.27 14.13 1.64
C TRP A 498 18.52 14.03 0.14
N LYS A 499 17.50 14.30 -0.68
CA LYS A 499 17.64 14.34 -2.13
C LYS A 499 17.66 15.78 -2.59
N PHE A 500 18.67 16.13 -3.40
CA PHE A 500 18.79 17.47 -3.94
C PHE A 500 17.61 17.82 -4.86
N SER A 501 17.23 16.95 -5.79
CA SER A 501 16.15 17.23 -6.74
C SER A 501 14.82 17.50 -6.01
N ARG A 502 14.13 18.60 -6.37
CA ARG A 502 12.84 19.04 -5.80
C ARG A 502 12.86 19.44 -4.33
N SER A 503 14.03 19.50 -3.70
CA SER A 503 14.19 20.09 -2.37
C SER A 503 13.94 21.60 -2.40
N LEU A 504 13.75 22.21 -1.23
CA LEU A 504 13.67 23.66 -1.11
C LEU A 504 14.98 24.33 -1.59
N CYS A 505 16.12 23.71 -1.28
CA CYS A 505 17.44 24.11 -1.78
C CYS A 505 17.47 24.19 -3.31
N TRP A 506 16.96 23.16 -4.01
CA TRP A 506 16.93 23.14 -5.47
C TRP A 506 16.09 24.26 -6.06
N TRP A 507 14.87 24.49 -5.55
CA TRP A 507 14.02 25.59 -6.00
C TRP A 507 14.63 26.96 -5.69
N THR A 508 15.29 27.11 -4.53
CA THR A 508 15.99 28.34 -4.15
C THR A 508 17.14 28.65 -5.13
N LEU A 509 17.97 27.66 -5.44
CA LEU A 509 19.05 27.82 -6.42
C LEU A 509 18.53 28.15 -7.82
N ARG A 510 17.37 27.59 -8.20
CA ARG A 510 16.72 27.91 -9.48
C ARG A 510 16.30 29.37 -9.52
N VAL A 511 15.65 29.87 -8.47
CA VAL A 511 15.25 31.28 -8.34
C VAL A 511 16.47 32.22 -8.39
N LEU A 512 17.54 31.88 -7.67
CA LEU A 512 18.81 32.64 -7.70
C LEU A 512 19.53 32.60 -9.06
N GLY A 513 19.09 31.76 -10.00
CA GLY A 513 19.70 31.62 -11.32
C GLY A 513 21.07 30.92 -11.26
N SER A 514 21.26 30.00 -10.31
CA SER A 514 22.50 29.25 -10.19
C SER A 514 22.76 28.38 -11.41
N LYS A 515 24.01 28.34 -11.87
CA LYS A 515 24.43 27.47 -12.99
C LYS A 515 24.38 25.97 -12.66
N ARG A 516 24.22 25.61 -11.38
CA ARG A 516 24.18 24.20 -10.92
C ARG A 516 22.82 23.52 -11.13
N VAL A 517 21.79 24.27 -11.53
CA VAL A 517 20.42 23.77 -11.72
C VAL A 517 19.83 24.26 -13.05
N PRO A 518 18.80 23.57 -13.59
CA PRO A 518 18.09 24.04 -14.78
C PRO A 518 17.50 25.44 -14.58
N ARG A 519 17.58 26.28 -15.61
CA ARG A 519 17.00 27.64 -15.57
C ARG A 519 15.49 27.57 -15.35
N LEU A 520 14.94 28.55 -14.63
CA LEU A 520 13.50 28.79 -14.66
C LEU A 520 13.12 29.34 -16.04
N SER A 521 11.91 29.03 -16.45
CA SER A 521 11.29 29.44 -17.71
C SER A 521 9.93 30.07 -17.44
N ALA A 522 9.35 30.69 -18.46
CA ALA A 522 7.98 31.19 -18.40
C ALA A 522 6.94 30.07 -18.23
N ASP A 523 7.32 28.81 -18.46
CA ASP A 523 6.46 27.63 -18.31
C ASP A 523 6.53 27.02 -16.91
N ASP A 524 7.43 27.48 -16.05
CA ASP A 524 7.44 27.15 -14.63
C ASP A 524 6.41 27.99 -13.84
N ASN A 525 6.38 27.82 -12.52
CA ASN A 525 5.52 28.61 -11.62
C ASN A 525 5.76 30.13 -11.80
N ILE A 526 4.67 30.86 -12.03
CA ILE A 526 4.71 32.29 -12.36
C ILE A 526 5.22 33.16 -11.22
N GLU A 527 4.96 32.79 -9.97
CA GLU A 527 5.43 33.56 -8.81
C GLU A 527 6.94 33.43 -8.66
N LEU A 528 7.49 32.22 -8.84
CA LEU A 528 8.94 31.99 -8.84
C LEU A 528 9.63 32.66 -10.03
N TRP A 529 9.02 32.62 -11.21
CA TRP A 529 9.53 33.32 -12.39
C TRP A 529 9.59 34.83 -12.16
N ASN A 530 8.51 35.43 -11.65
CA ASN A 530 8.46 36.85 -11.32
C ASN A 530 9.47 37.24 -10.24
N LEU A 531 9.63 36.39 -9.21
CA LEU A 531 10.64 36.59 -8.17
C LEU A 531 12.07 36.58 -8.77
N GLN A 532 12.36 35.63 -9.66
CA GLN A 532 13.64 35.61 -10.36
C GLN A 532 13.86 36.86 -11.20
N GLN A 533 12.86 37.35 -11.95
CA GLN A 533 13.00 38.58 -12.74
C GLN A 533 13.29 39.80 -11.85
N ARG A 534 12.59 39.93 -10.72
CA ARG A 534 12.85 40.98 -9.72
C ARG A 534 14.27 40.90 -9.15
N LEU A 535 14.75 39.70 -8.83
CA LEU A 535 16.11 39.48 -8.37
C LEU A 535 17.15 39.82 -9.44
N ASN A 536 16.90 39.41 -10.70
CA ASN A 536 17.79 39.70 -11.82
C ASN A 536 18.01 41.20 -12.03
N ALA A 537 16.95 42.00 -11.89
CA ALA A 537 17.04 43.45 -12.01
C ALA A 537 18.05 44.06 -11.01
N LEU A 538 18.23 43.49 -9.81
CA LEU A 538 19.17 44.00 -8.79
C LEU A 538 20.65 43.89 -9.18
N ILE A 539 20.96 43.09 -10.19
CA ILE A 539 22.32 42.98 -10.73
C ILE A 539 22.58 44.08 -11.77
N GLU A 540 21.53 44.59 -12.42
CA GLU A 540 21.67 45.61 -13.45
C GLU A 540 22.13 46.94 -12.83
N PRO A 541 23.12 47.61 -13.43
CA PRO A 541 23.71 48.83 -12.87
C PRO A 541 22.75 50.04 -12.87
N SER A 542 21.63 49.98 -13.59
CA SER A 542 20.68 51.07 -13.80
C SER A 542 19.39 50.99 -12.96
N SER A 543 19.18 49.95 -12.16
CA SER A 543 17.95 49.81 -11.37
C SER A 543 18.10 50.50 -10.01
N THR A 544 17.21 51.45 -9.69
CA THR A 544 16.96 51.89 -8.31
C THR A 544 16.05 50.86 -7.63
N PRO A 545 16.53 50.08 -6.66
CA PRO A 545 15.72 49.04 -6.04
C PRO A 545 14.76 49.64 -5.01
N ASN A 546 13.46 49.40 -5.19
CA ASN A 546 12.39 49.86 -4.29
C ASN A 546 12.22 48.97 -3.04
N ASP A 547 13.00 47.90 -2.89
CA ASP A 547 12.84 46.90 -1.82
C ASP A 547 14.16 46.70 -1.03
N PRO A 548 14.29 47.27 0.17
CA PRO A 548 15.52 47.20 0.96
C PRO A 548 15.84 45.80 1.51
N GLU A 549 14.87 44.89 1.60
CA GLU A 549 15.13 43.50 2.00
C GLU A 549 15.81 42.71 0.88
N LEU A 550 15.42 42.97 -0.38
CA LEU A 550 16.02 42.31 -1.55
C LEU A 550 17.45 42.80 -1.85
N LEU A 551 17.82 44.01 -1.42
CA LEU A 551 19.20 44.50 -1.51
C LEU A 551 20.19 43.62 -0.73
N LYS A 552 19.77 43.06 0.41
CA LYS A 552 20.59 42.14 1.22
C LYS A 552 20.95 40.86 0.46
N SER A 553 20.16 40.48 -0.55
CA SER A 553 20.37 39.28 -1.36
C SER A 553 21.35 39.49 -2.53
N ARG A 554 21.81 40.72 -2.80
CA ARG A 554 22.61 41.05 -3.99
C ARG A 554 23.93 40.30 -4.07
N GLN A 555 24.64 40.16 -2.95
CA GLN A 555 25.90 39.41 -2.88
C GLN A 555 25.65 37.91 -3.10
N LEU A 556 24.64 37.35 -2.43
CA LEU A 556 24.22 35.96 -2.61
C LEU A 556 23.88 35.64 -4.07
N LEU A 557 23.21 36.57 -4.77
CA LEU A 557 22.84 36.44 -6.17
C LEU A 557 24.05 36.49 -7.11
N LYS A 558 25.04 37.36 -6.82
CA LYS A 558 26.32 37.39 -7.55
C LYS A 558 27.09 36.08 -7.38
N LEU A 559 27.15 35.55 -6.16
CA LEU A 559 27.74 34.24 -5.87
C LEU A 559 27.03 33.13 -6.65
N ALA A 560 25.71 33.04 -6.56
CA ALA A 560 24.92 31.99 -7.21
C ALA A 560 25.13 31.94 -8.72
N LYS A 561 25.20 33.10 -9.38
CA LYS A 561 25.43 33.22 -10.83
C LYS A 561 26.90 33.09 -11.25
N GLY A 562 27.81 33.07 -10.29
CA GLY A 562 29.26 32.98 -10.51
C GLY A 562 29.92 34.30 -10.93
N PHE A 563 29.31 35.44 -10.61
CA PHE A 563 29.97 36.76 -10.74
C PHE A 563 30.96 37.02 -9.59
N GLU A 564 30.82 36.29 -8.48
CA GLU A 564 31.67 36.38 -7.30
C GLU A 564 32.17 35.00 -6.91
N SER A 565 33.43 34.91 -6.46
CA SER A 565 34.01 33.62 -6.04
C SER A 565 33.57 33.28 -4.61
N PRO A 566 33.45 31.98 -4.26
CA PRO A 566 33.17 31.56 -2.89
C PRO A 566 34.15 32.11 -1.85
N VAL A 567 35.42 32.32 -2.24
CA VAL A 567 36.47 32.88 -1.37
C VAL A 567 36.21 34.36 -1.09
N ALA A 568 35.87 35.14 -2.13
CA ALA A 568 35.54 36.55 -1.99
C ALA A 568 34.29 36.74 -1.12
N TYR A 569 33.23 35.95 -1.37
CA TYR A 569 32.01 35.99 -0.59
C TYR A 569 32.23 35.67 0.89
N LYS A 570 33.00 34.61 1.20
CA LYS A 570 33.33 34.27 2.61
C LYS A 570 34.01 35.43 3.33
N SER A 571 34.92 36.15 2.67
CA SER A 571 35.65 37.28 3.26
C SER A 571 34.80 38.51 3.54
N ILE A 572 33.65 38.63 2.87
CA ILE A 572 32.69 39.72 3.06
C ILE A 572 31.72 39.41 4.19
N VAL A 573 31.32 38.14 4.36
CA VAL A 573 30.35 37.70 5.37
C VAL A 573 30.98 37.50 6.75
N THR A 574 32.29 37.26 6.84
CA THR A 574 33.02 37.13 8.11
C THR A 574 33.56 38.45 8.67
N LYS A 575 33.38 39.56 7.95
CA LYS A 575 33.59 40.93 8.44
C LYS A 575 32.25 41.51 8.88
#